data_AF-A0A3B9Q5S9-F1
#
_entry.id   AF-A0A3B9Q5S9-F1
#
_cell.length_a   1.000
_cell.length_b   1.000
_cell.length_c   1.000
_cell.angle_alpha   90.00
_cell.angle_beta   90.00
_cell.angle_gamma   90.00
#
_symmetry.space_group_name_H-M   'P 1'
#
loop_
_entity.id
_entity.type
_entity.pdbx_description
1 polymer ?
#
loop_
_entity_poly.entity_id
_entity_poly.type
_entity_poly.pdbx_seq_one_letter_code
_entity_poly.pdbx_strand_id
1 'polypeptide(L)'
;MKKNIAFLTLIIIFLTIGCSSQQPTRDIQGVEDQDYPIDEETGYPVCVPRIEGETGYPISDATPNYPQGPEFNIEKPLHDGDQVVTGTGPAGVPIRLVNVSEVGLQLGETVITDNGTFTFELDEPLKYGHTIGIQLGDIEGTDLNQNDFLYSETYYERPLVGILFDIASVE
;
A
#
# COMPACT_ATOMS: atom_id res chain seq x y z
N MET A 1 58.32 1.67 -0.81
CA MET A 1 57.75 2.32 -2.02
C MET A 1 56.26 2.51 -1.73
N LYS A 2 55.70 3.57 -1.14
CA LYS A 2 55.77 5.04 -1.30
C LYS A 2 55.53 5.53 -2.73
N LYS A 3 54.50 6.39 -2.88
CA LYS A 3 53.97 7.10 -4.07
C LYS A 3 53.03 6.21 -4.92
N ASN A 4 51.73 6.50 -5.09
CA ASN A 4 51.12 7.75 -5.57
C ASN A 4 49.72 8.01 -4.98
N ILE A 5 49.65 8.85 -3.94
CA ILE A 5 48.45 9.63 -3.58
C ILE A 5 48.67 10.99 -4.25
N ALA A 6 48.20 11.15 -5.49
CA ALA A 6 48.31 12.41 -6.24
C ALA A 6 47.30 12.45 -7.41
N PHE A 7 46.05 12.07 -7.16
CA PHE A 7 44.94 12.31 -8.11
C PHE A 7 43.71 12.85 -7.36
N LEU A 8 43.94 13.73 -6.38
CA LEU A 8 42.91 14.45 -5.62
C LEU A 8 42.69 15.90 -6.11
N THR A 9 43.34 16.38 -7.18
CA THR A 9 43.30 17.83 -7.47
C THR A 9 43.16 18.19 -8.95
N LEU A 10 42.35 17.46 -9.73
CA LEU A 10 41.97 17.89 -11.09
C LEU A 10 40.50 17.61 -11.47
N ILE A 11 39.64 17.26 -10.51
CA ILE A 11 38.19 17.12 -10.71
C ILE A 11 37.45 18.10 -9.78
N ILE A 12 38.02 19.30 -9.62
CA ILE A 12 37.49 20.41 -8.81
C ILE A 12 37.32 21.67 -9.70
N ILE A 13 37.16 21.51 -11.02
CA ILE A 13 36.86 22.61 -11.95
C ILE A 13 35.82 22.12 -12.98
N PHE A 14 34.65 21.69 -12.51
CA PHE A 14 33.44 21.58 -13.34
C PHE A 14 32.19 21.84 -12.50
N LEU A 15 32.32 22.79 -11.57
CA LEU A 15 31.30 23.18 -10.59
C LEU A 15 31.03 24.68 -10.70
N THR A 16 30.65 25.17 -11.88
CA THR A 16 30.01 26.50 -12.03
C THR A 16 29.24 26.61 -13.36
N ILE A 17 28.05 26.02 -13.44
CA ILE A 17 26.92 26.60 -14.21
C ILE A 17 25.68 26.40 -13.35
N GLY A 18 25.59 27.20 -12.28
CA GLY A 18 24.34 27.42 -11.57
C GLY A 18 23.52 28.42 -12.38
N CYS A 19 22.42 27.95 -12.98
CA CYS A 19 21.41 28.85 -13.51
C CYS A 19 20.62 29.44 -12.34
N SER A 20 20.68 30.77 -12.26
CA SER A 20 19.95 31.63 -11.35
C SER A 20 18.44 31.59 -11.63
N SER A 21 17.64 31.25 -10.63
CA SER A 21 16.29 31.76 -10.48
C SER A 21 16.07 32.08 -9.00
N GLN A 22 16.09 33.37 -8.69
CA GLN A 22 15.87 33.92 -7.35
C GLN A 22 14.41 33.68 -6.94
N GLN A 23 14.17 32.85 -5.93
CA GLN A 23 12.98 32.95 -5.09
C GLN A 23 13.35 33.79 -3.85
N PRO A 24 12.68 34.91 -3.59
CA PRO A 24 12.94 35.67 -2.38
C PRO A 24 12.33 34.93 -1.18
N THR A 25 13.19 34.52 -0.26
CA THR A 25 12.86 34.19 1.12
C THR A 25 12.35 35.43 1.81
N ARG A 26 11.21 35.34 2.51
CA ARG A 26 10.81 36.37 3.48
C ARG A 26 10.82 35.74 4.86
N ASP A 27 11.78 36.20 5.66
CA ASP A 27 11.95 35.92 7.07
C ASP A 27 10.69 36.25 7.88
N ILE A 28 10.39 35.38 8.85
CA ILE A 28 9.45 35.64 9.93
C ILE A 28 10.23 36.34 11.05
N GLN A 29 10.01 37.64 11.22
CA GLN A 29 10.13 38.32 12.51
C GLN A 29 8.95 39.26 12.67
N GLY A 30 8.21 39.07 13.77
CA GLY A 30 6.91 39.66 14.01
C GLY A 30 6.91 41.16 14.27
N VAL A 31 5.77 41.79 14.00
CA VAL A 31 5.32 43.02 14.63
C VAL A 31 3.80 42.91 14.87
N GLU A 32 3.49 43.10 16.14
CA GLU A 32 2.27 43.49 16.84
C GLU A 32 1.19 44.27 16.04
N ASP A 33 -0.06 43.98 16.43
CA ASP A 33 -1.32 44.73 16.24
C ASP A 33 -1.33 45.89 15.26
N GLN A 34 -2.03 45.68 14.14
CA GLN A 34 -2.74 46.75 13.45
C GLN A 34 -4.16 46.25 13.16
N ASP A 35 -5.12 46.83 13.88
CA ASP A 35 -6.55 46.70 13.66
C ASP A 35 -6.87 46.69 12.16
N TYR A 36 -7.42 45.58 11.68
CA TYR A 36 -8.01 45.55 10.35
C TYR A 36 -9.35 46.28 10.41
N PRO A 37 -9.62 47.25 9.52
CA PRO A 37 -10.97 47.75 9.36
C PRO A 37 -11.85 46.59 8.89
N ILE A 38 -12.92 46.31 9.64
CA ILE A 38 -13.98 45.41 9.19
C ILE A 38 -14.68 46.16 8.04
N ASP A 39 -14.27 45.87 6.81
CA ASP A 39 -15.11 46.10 5.64
C ASP A 39 -15.97 44.84 5.50
N GLU A 40 -17.13 44.87 6.17
CA GLU A 40 -18.23 43.99 5.80
C GLU A 40 -18.55 44.29 4.34
N GLU A 41 -18.82 43.25 3.54
CA GLU A 41 -19.27 43.38 2.14
C GLU A 41 -18.18 43.27 1.06
N THR A 42 -17.52 42.11 0.98
CA THR A 42 -17.36 41.38 -0.30
C THR A 42 -16.98 39.92 -0.03
N GLY A 43 -17.94 39.15 0.48
CA GLY A 43 -17.91 37.71 0.27
C GLY A 43 -17.92 37.42 -1.23
N TYR A 44 -17.21 36.37 -1.65
CA TYR A 44 -17.38 35.84 -3.00
C TYR A 44 -18.87 35.68 -3.28
N PRO A 45 -19.40 36.11 -4.44
CA PRO A 45 -20.79 35.84 -4.75
C PRO A 45 -20.98 34.33 -4.79
N VAL A 46 -21.57 33.77 -3.74
CA VAL A 46 -22.13 32.42 -3.77
C VAL A 46 -23.35 32.53 -4.66
N CYS A 47 -23.16 32.27 -5.95
CA CYS A 47 -24.27 31.98 -6.82
C CYS A 47 -24.81 30.62 -6.37
N VAL A 48 -25.74 30.62 -5.43
CA VAL A 48 -26.62 29.47 -5.19
C VAL A 48 -27.63 29.48 -6.32
N PRO A 49 -27.50 28.64 -7.37
CA PRO A 49 -28.64 28.44 -8.25
C PRO A 49 -29.78 27.93 -7.37
N ARG A 50 -30.91 28.65 -7.36
CA ARG A 50 -32.15 28.13 -6.82
C ARG A 50 -32.57 26.98 -7.71
N ILE A 51 -32.15 25.77 -7.36
CA ILE A 51 -32.64 24.55 -7.97
C ILE A 51 -34.04 24.33 -7.40
N GLU A 52 -35.08 24.83 -8.10
CA GLU A 52 -36.43 24.32 -7.84
C GLU A 52 -36.52 22.91 -8.42
N GLY A 53 -36.37 21.94 -7.53
CA GLY A 53 -36.33 20.51 -7.87
C GLY A 53 -34.98 19.90 -7.54
N GLU A 54 -34.62 19.84 -6.25
CA GLU A 54 -33.63 18.87 -5.79
C GLU A 54 -34.21 17.45 -5.95
N THR A 55 -34.33 16.99 -7.20
CA THR A 55 -34.19 15.57 -7.43
C THR A 55 -32.71 15.32 -7.22
N GLY A 56 -32.33 14.86 -6.02
CA GLY A 56 -30.97 14.38 -5.77
C GLY A 56 -30.55 13.43 -6.89
N TYR A 57 -29.23 13.23 -7.05
CA TYR A 57 -28.73 12.22 -7.99
C TYR A 57 -29.55 10.95 -7.81
N PRO A 58 -30.17 10.41 -8.88
CA PRO A 58 -30.96 9.21 -8.76
C PRO A 58 -30.06 8.14 -8.17
N ILE A 59 -30.31 7.75 -6.93
CA ILE A 59 -29.73 6.55 -6.34
C ILE A 59 -30.40 5.43 -7.15
N SER A 60 -29.68 4.93 -8.14
CA SER A 60 -30.05 3.69 -8.80
C SER A 60 -29.95 2.60 -7.74
N ASP A 61 -31.08 2.01 -7.34
CA ASP A 61 -31.13 0.88 -6.40
C ASP A 61 -30.46 -0.41 -6.93
N ALA A 62 -29.82 -0.33 -8.11
CA ALA A 62 -28.99 -1.41 -8.62
C ALA A 62 -27.72 -1.53 -7.78
N THR A 63 -27.72 -2.43 -6.81
CA THR A 63 -26.49 -3.01 -6.28
C THR A 63 -25.77 -3.68 -7.45
N PRO A 64 -24.55 -3.23 -7.81
CA PRO A 64 -23.79 -3.91 -8.84
C PRO A 64 -23.47 -5.33 -8.33
N ASN A 65 -23.84 -6.33 -9.11
CA ASN A 65 -23.49 -7.72 -8.80
C ASN A 65 -22.03 -7.95 -9.22
N TYR A 66 -21.09 -7.72 -8.31
CA TYR A 66 -19.69 -8.02 -8.53
C TYR A 66 -19.44 -9.52 -8.32
N PRO A 67 -18.74 -10.20 -9.23
CA PRO A 67 -18.29 -11.57 -8.96
C PRO A 67 -17.45 -11.57 -7.68
N GLN A 68 -17.76 -12.49 -6.77
CA GLN A 68 -17.04 -12.66 -5.51
C GLN A 68 -15.88 -13.63 -5.74
N GLY A 69 -14.70 -13.23 -5.29
CA GLY A 69 -13.52 -14.09 -5.31
C GLY A 69 -13.64 -15.26 -4.33
N PRO A 70 -12.79 -16.29 -4.47
CA PRO A 70 -12.75 -17.39 -3.54
C PRO A 70 -12.12 -16.98 -2.20
N GLU A 71 -12.41 -17.77 -1.18
CA GLU A 71 -11.91 -17.55 0.18
C GLU A 71 -10.53 -18.21 0.39
N PHE A 72 -9.71 -17.55 1.20
CA PHE A 72 -8.45 -18.05 1.70
C PHE A 72 -8.46 -17.94 3.22
N ASN A 73 -7.82 -18.87 3.92
CA ASN A 73 -7.75 -18.82 5.37
C ASN A 73 -6.39 -19.32 5.85
N ILE A 74 -5.68 -18.47 6.58
CA ILE A 74 -4.51 -18.81 7.40
C ILE A 74 -5.00 -19.47 8.68
N GLU A 75 -4.44 -20.63 9.01
CA GLU A 75 -4.72 -21.31 10.26
C GLU A 75 -4.16 -20.49 11.44
N LYS A 76 -5.01 -20.27 12.45
CA LYS A 76 -4.74 -19.48 13.65
C LYS A 76 -4.91 -20.38 14.89
N PRO A 77 -4.25 -20.09 16.02
CA PRO A 77 -3.32 -18.97 16.23
C PRO A 77 -1.97 -19.17 15.55
N LEU A 78 -1.26 -18.06 15.32
CA LEU A 78 0.15 -18.03 14.95
C LEU A 78 0.96 -17.55 16.13
N HIS A 79 2.11 -18.17 16.39
CA HIS A 79 2.94 -17.89 17.54
C HIS A 79 4.31 -17.33 17.17
N ASP A 80 4.88 -16.52 18.07
CA ASP A 80 6.28 -16.12 17.99
C ASP A 80 7.21 -17.35 17.86
N GLY A 81 8.11 -17.31 16.90
CA GLY A 81 9.04 -18.41 16.63
C GLY A 81 8.53 -19.45 15.62
N ASP A 82 7.26 -19.41 15.21
CA ASP A 82 6.73 -20.35 14.22
C ASP A 82 7.49 -20.25 12.89
N GLN A 83 7.87 -21.40 12.33
CA GLN A 83 8.52 -21.48 11.01
C GLN A 83 7.63 -22.14 9.95
N VAL A 84 6.41 -22.48 10.31
CA VAL A 84 5.46 -23.15 9.43
C VAL A 84 4.13 -22.40 9.51
N VAL A 85 3.59 -22.03 8.34
CA VAL A 85 2.26 -21.42 8.23
C VAL A 85 1.41 -22.28 7.33
N THR A 86 0.25 -22.68 7.84
CA THR A 86 -0.70 -23.55 7.13
C THR A 86 -2.02 -22.83 6.92
N GLY A 87 -2.85 -23.40 6.05
CA GLY A 87 -4.17 -22.88 5.79
C GLY A 87 -4.83 -23.50 4.58
N THR A 88 -5.89 -22.86 4.11
CA THR A 88 -6.76 -23.35 3.05
C THR A 88 -7.05 -22.30 1.98
N GLY A 89 -7.35 -22.75 0.78
CA GLY A 89 -7.77 -21.92 -0.34
C GLY A 89 -8.02 -22.74 -1.62
N PRO A 90 -8.16 -22.09 -2.78
CA PRO A 90 -8.47 -22.77 -4.04
C PRO A 90 -7.30 -23.60 -4.55
N ALA A 91 -7.56 -24.85 -4.93
CA ALA A 91 -6.56 -25.76 -5.45
C ALA A 91 -5.83 -25.21 -6.69
N GLY A 92 -4.53 -25.49 -6.79
CA GLY A 92 -3.70 -25.14 -7.95
C GLY A 92 -3.34 -23.66 -8.05
N VAL A 93 -3.73 -22.82 -7.08
CA VAL A 93 -3.42 -21.39 -7.10
C VAL A 93 -2.03 -21.14 -6.51
N PRO A 94 -1.10 -20.51 -7.26
CA PRO A 94 0.15 -20.01 -6.72
C PRO A 94 -0.11 -18.85 -5.76
N ILE A 95 0.50 -18.90 -4.58
CA ILE A 95 0.36 -17.90 -3.54
C ILE A 95 1.72 -17.53 -2.94
N ARG A 96 1.79 -16.31 -2.41
CA ARG A 96 2.94 -15.85 -1.62
C ARG A 96 2.50 -15.37 -0.25
N LEU A 97 3.32 -15.64 0.75
CA LEU A 97 3.15 -15.15 2.10
C LEU A 97 4.00 -13.88 2.27
N VAL A 98 3.41 -12.82 2.78
CA VAL A 98 4.09 -11.54 2.99
C VAL A 98 3.92 -11.04 4.42
N ASN A 99 4.94 -10.36 4.93
CA ASN A 99 4.89 -9.61 6.18
C ASN A 99 4.31 -8.22 5.90
N VAL A 100 3.03 -8.04 6.29
CA VAL A 100 2.28 -6.81 6.11
C VAL A 100 2.84 -5.68 6.99
N SER A 101 3.40 -6.01 8.16
CA SER A 101 4.05 -5.03 9.06
C SER A 101 5.36 -4.50 8.47
N GLU A 102 6.01 -5.25 7.58
CA GLU A 102 7.26 -4.87 6.90
C GLU A 102 7.03 -4.53 5.41
N VAL A 103 5.95 -3.81 5.12
CA VAL A 103 5.66 -3.29 3.76
C VAL A 103 5.60 -4.40 2.70
N GLY A 104 5.08 -5.56 3.07
CA GLY A 104 4.89 -6.67 2.14
C GLY A 104 6.17 -7.46 1.84
N LEU A 105 7.15 -7.46 2.74
CA LEU A 105 8.34 -8.31 2.61
C LEU A 105 7.91 -9.78 2.43
N GLN A 106 8.37 -10.41 1.36
CA GLN A 106 8.04 -11.79 1.06
C GLN A 106 8.71 -12.74 2.06
N LEU A 107 7.91 -13.63 2.64
CA LEU A 107 8.34 -14.66 3.59
C LEU A 107 8.44 -16.04 2.93
N GLY A 108 7.65 -16.29 1.89
CA GLY A 108 7.67 -17.56 1.16
C GLY A 108 6.66 -17.60 0.01
N GLU A 109 6.77 -18.63 -0.82
CA GLU A 109 5.87 -18.93 -1.95
C GLU A 109 5.51 -20.40 -1.96
N THR A 110 4.30 -20.72 -2.39
CA THR A 110 3.85 -22.11 -2.57
C THR A 110 2.67 -22.17 -3.54
N VAL A 111 2.27 -23.39 -3.92
CA VAL A 111 1.05 -23.63 -4.70
C VAL A 111 0.08 -24.43 -3.84
N ILE A 112 -1.17 -23.99 -3.79
CA ILE A 112 -2.21 -24.69 -3.01
C ILE A 112 -2.43 -26.07 -3.63
N THR A 113 -2.39 -27.11 -2.78
CA THR A 113 -2.54 -28.50 -3.21
C THR A 113 -3.96 -28.79 -3.72
N ASP A 114 -4.13 -29.92 -4.42
CA ASP A 114 -5.43 -30.38 -4.95
C ASP A 114 -6.50 -30.57 -3.85
N ASN A 115 -6.08 -30.77 -2.60
CA ASN A 115 -6.97 -30.90 -1.45
C ASN A 115 -7.39 -29.53 -0.84
N GLY A 116 -6.96 -28.41 -1.44
CA GLY A 116 -7.29 -27.06 -0.98
C GLY A 116 -6.49 -26.60 0.24
N THR A 117 -5.41 -27.29 0.59
CA THR A 117 -4.52 -26.92 1.70
C THR A 117 -3.20 -26.38 1.17
N PHE A 118 -2.58 -25.46 1.92
CA PHE A 118 -1.22 -24.98 1.66
C PHE A 118 -0.35 -25.07 2.92
N THR A 119 0.95 -25.06 2.70
CA THR A 119 1.96 -24.99 3.76
C THR A 119 3.13 -24.15 3.26
N PHE A 120 3.50 -23.14 4.05
CA PHE A 120 4.73 -22.37 3.88
C PHE A 120 5.74 -22.85 4.91
N GLU A 121 6.95 -23.17 4.45
CA GLU A 121 8.13 -23.36 5.29
C GLU A 121 8.95 -22.07 5.23
N LEU A 122 9.22 -21.45 6.39
CA LEU A 122 9.86 -20.14 6.48
C LEU A 122 11.33 -20.25 6.88
N ASP A 123 12.19 -19.54 6.15
CA ASP A 123 13.61 -19.43 6.49
C ASP A 123 13.83 -18.66 7.79
N GLU A 124 13.07 -17.57 7.98
CA GLU A 124 13.06 -16.80 9.22
C GLU A 124 11.78 -17.09 10.02
N PRO A 125 11.87 -17.30 11.35
CA PRO A 125 10.69 -17.50 12.17
C PRO A 125 9.82 -16.23 12.22
N LEU A 126 8.52 -16.46 12.41
CA LEU A 126 7.57 -15.39 12.70
C LEU A 126 7.96 -14.64 13.97
N LYS A 127 7.69 -13.34 13.97
CA LYS A 127 8.01 -12.42 15.08
C LYS A 127 6.73 -11.94 15.73
N TYR A 128 6.68 -11.97 17.05
CA TYR A 128 5.57 -11.47 17.85
C TYR A 128 5.10 -10.08 17.40
N GLY A 129 3.79 -9.91 17.26
CA GLY A 129 3.16 -8.63 16.89
C GLY A 129 3.25 -8.26 15.41
N HIS A 130 3.89 -9.09 14.58
CA HIS A 130 3.84 -8.91 13.13
C HIS A 130 2.49 -9.37 12.58
N THR A 131 2.05 -8.75 11.50
CA THR A 131 0.90 -9.21 10.72
C THR A 131 1.43 -9.78 9.41
N ILE A 132 1.00 -10.99 9.09
CA ILE A 132 1.27 -11.63 7.80
C ILE A 132 0.00 -11.69 6.96
N GLY A 133 0.14 -11.91 5.66
CA GLY A 133 -0.99 -12.12 4.78
C GLY A 133 -0.62 -12.87 3.51
N ILE A 134 -1.66 -13.35 2.82
CA ILE A 134 -1.53 -14.11 1.57
C ILE A 134 -1.78 -13.18 0.39
N GLN A 135 -0.94 -13.26 -0.63
CA GLN A 135 -1.19 -12.63 -1.94
C GLN A 135 -1.14 -13.66 -3.06
N LEU A 136 -1.68 -13.28 -4.22
CA LEU A 136 -1.51 -14.05 -5.44
C LEU A 136 -0.02 -14.14 -5.79
N GLY A 137 0.43 -15.36 -6.06
CA GLY A 137 1.77 -15.61 -6.58
C GLY A 137 1.88 -15.31 -8.07
N ASP A 138 2.94 -15.82 -8.69
CA ASP A 138 3.07 -15.77 -10.14
C ASP A 138 2.07 -16.71 -10.82
N ILE A 139 1.25 -16.15 -11.71
CA ILE A 139 0.23 -16.88 -12.48
C ILE A 139 0.57 -16.95 -13.97
N GLU A 140 1.75 -16.48 -14.39
CA GLU A 140 2.20 -16.58 -15.77
C GLU A 140 2.20 -18.04 -16.24
N GLY A 141 1.63 -18.29 -17.42
CA GLY A 141 1.53 -19.64 -17.99
C GLY A 141 0.42 -20.52 -17.39
N THR A 142 -0.42 -19.97 -16.50
CA THR A 142 -1.65 -20.62 -16.02
C THR A 142 -2.88 -20.07 -16.75
N ASP A 143 -4.03 -20.73 -16.59
CA ASP A 143 -5.33 -20.23 -17.06
C ASP A 143 -6.03 -19.30 -16.05
N LEU A 144 -5.35 -18.92 -14.95
CA LEU A 144 -5.91 -18.11 -13.89
C LEU A 144 -6.00 -16.63 -14.30
N ASN A 145 -7.03 -15.93 -13.83
CA ASN A 145 -7.17 -14.49 -13.98
C ASN A 145 -7.13 -13.82 -12.61
N GLN A 146 -6.30 -12.78 -12.45
CA GLN A 146 -6.20 -12.04 -11.19
C GLN A 146 -7.55 -11.44 -10.72
N ASN A 147 -8.41 -11.03 -11.66
CA ASN A 147 -9.71 -10.43 -11.31
C ASN A 147 -10.68 -11.43 -10.67
N ASP A 148 -10.47 -12.74 -10.85
CA ASP A 148 -11.30 -13.78 -10.25
C ASP A 148 -11.05 -13.92 -8.75
N PHE A 149 -10.02 -13.25 -8.22
CA PHE A 149 -9.65 -13.26 -6.79
C PHE A 149 -10.04 -12.00 -6.04
N LEU A 150 -10.71 -11.05 -6.70
CA LEU A 150 -11.12 -9.80 -6.09
C LEU A 150 -12.43 -9.96 -5.32
N TYR A 151 -12.62 -9.12 -4.29
CA TYR A 151 -13.89 -8.98 -3.58
C TYR A 151 -14.37 -10.25 -2.86
N SER A 152 -13.47 -11.03 -2.23
CA SER A 152 -13.86 -12.03 -1.22
C SER A 152 -14.18 -11.37 0.13
N GLU A 153 -14.75 -12.11 1.08
CA GLU A 153 -15.07 -11.56 2.41
C GLU A 153 -13.81 -11.28 3.24
N THR A 154 -12.75 -12.07 3.04
CA THR A 154 -11.43 -11.88 3.69
C THR A 154 -10.45 -11.02 2.90
N TYR A 155 -10.95 -10.23 1.95
CA TYR A 155 -10.15 -9.36 1.09
C TYR A 155 -9.69 -8.08 1.79
N TYR A 156 -8.39 -7.77 1.73
CA TYR A 156 -7.83 -6.52 2.25
C TYR A 156 -6.94 -5.84 1.23
N GLU A 157 -7.23 -4.57 0.94
CA GLU A 157 -6.31 -3.67 0.24
C GLU A 157 -5.45 -2.91 1.24
N ARG A 158 -4.13 -3.10 1.17
CA ARG A 158 -3.18 -2.42 2.03
C ARG A 158 -2.28 -1.50 1.20
N PRO A 159 -2.26 -0.19 1.47
CA PRO A 159 -1.36 0.73 0.79
C PRO A 159 0.09 0.23 0.86
N LEU A 160 0.81 0.32 -0.27
CA LEU A 160 2.21 -0.12 -0.43
C LEU A 160 2.47 -1.63 -0.31
N VAL A 161 1.49 -2.43 0.13
CA VAL A 161 1.59 -3.91 0.19
C VAL A 161 0.81 -4.56 -0.95
N GLY A 162 -0.36 -4.02 -1.28
CA GLY A 162 -1.27 -4.52 -2.30
C GLY A 162 -2.46 -5.29 -1.72
N ILE A 163 -3.02 -6.17 -2.54
CA ILE A 163 -4.17 -7.00 -2.21
C ILE A 163 -3.73 -8.19 -1.37
N LEU A 164 -4.47 -8.48 -0.30
CA LEU A 164 -4.27 -9.62 0.58
C LEU A 164 -5.58 -10.43 0.63
N PHE A 165 -5.48 -11.74 0.47
CA PHE A 165 -6.62 -12.65 0.48
C PHE A 165 -7.01 -13.15 1.86
N ASP A 166 -6.07 -13.08 2.81
CA ASP A 166 -6.32 -13.22 4.24
C ASP A 166 -5.17 -12.54 5.00
N ILE A 167 -5.42 -12.20 6.26
CA ILE A 167 -4.43 -11.64 7.18
C ILE A 167 -4.49 -12.33 8.54
N ALA A 168 -3.33 -12.48 9.18
CA ALA A 168 -3.22 -13.01 10.51
C ALA A 168 -2.14 -12.27 11.30
N SER A 169 -2.42 -12.01 12.58
CA SER A 169 -1.44 -11.48 13.52
C SER A 169 -0.73 -12.62 14.25
N VAL A 170 0.54 -12.40 14.54
CA VAL A 170 1.37 -13.31 15.33
C VAL A 170 1.28 -12.90 16.80
N GLU A 171 0.92 -13.87 17.65
CA GLU A 171 0.69 -13.73 19.10
C GLU A 171 1.77 -14.39 19.96
#